data_AF-A0A9C8L8K6-F1
#
_entry.id   AF-A0A9C8L8K6-F1
#
_cell.length_a   1.000
_cell.length_b   1.000
_cell.length_c   1.000
_cell.angle_alpha   90.00
_cell.angle_beta   90.00
_cell.angle_gamma   90.00
#
_symmetry.space_group_name_H-M   'P 1'
#
loop_
_entity.id
_entity.type
_entity.pdbx_description
1 polymer ?
#
loop_
_entity_poly.entity_id
_entity_poly.type
_entity_poly.pdbx_seq_one_letter_code
_entity_poly.pdbx_strand_id
1 'polypeptide(L)'
;MDLVINLLEKVCVIVLLGYVVSRARFFRAYLDDERRPGWRDVVPMALVFGLFSIYGTLGGTQIGDAVINVRDAGPMIAGLVGGPLVGVIAGLIGGLHRLAIGLENVGTWTGLGYTCIPCS
;
A
#
# COMPACT_ATOMS: atom_id res chain seq x y z
N MET A 1 1.31 -21.99 -14.50
CA MET A 1 2.49 -21.52 -13.74
C MET A 1 2.62 -19.99 -13.77
N ASP A 2 1.97 -19.33 -14.71
CA ASP A 2 2.05 -17.89 -14.99
C ASP A 2 1.54 -17.01 -13.84
N LEU A 3 0.64 -17.55 -13.03
CA LEU A 3 0.08 -16.86 -11.88
C LEU A 3 1.09 -16.61 -10.76
N VAL A 4 1.82 -17.66 -10.40
CA VAL A 4 2.87 -17.58 -9.38
C VAL A 4 3.98 -16.66 -9.87
N ILE A 5 4.30 -16.72 -11.17
CA ILE A 5 5.30 -15.86 -11.80
C ILE A 5 4.87 -14.38 -11.76
N ASN A 6 3.62 -14.06 -12.13
CA ASN A 6 3.09 -12.69 -12.06
C ASN A 6 3.09 -12.14 -10.62
N LEU A 7 2.60 -12.92 -9.65
CA LEU A 7 2.63 -12.51 -8.24
C LEU A 7 4.06 -12.26 -7.75
N LEU A 8 4.98 -13.15 -8.12
CA LEU A 8 6.37 -13.09 -7.70
C LEU A 8 7.10 -11.90 -8.35
N GLU A 9 6.82 -11.58 -9.61
CA GLU A 9 7.31 -10.36 -10.26
C GLU A 9 6.86 -9.10 -9.52
N LYS A 10 5.56 -9.00 -9.18
CA LYS A 10 5.02 -7.85 -8.44
C LYS A 10 5.62 -7.72 -7.05
N VAL A 11 5.73 -8.83 -6.32
CA VAL A 11 6.37 -8.86 -4.99
C VAL A 11 7.86 -8.51 -5.09
N CYS A 12 8.56 -8.98 -6.12
CA CYS A 12 9.97 -8.67 -6.32
C CYS A 12 10.19 -7.17 -6.59
N VAL A 13 9.36 -6.57 -7.45
CA VAL A 13 9.39 -5.11 -7.72
C VAL A 13 9.09 -4.30 -6.47
N ILE A 14 8.09 -4.71 -5.70
CA ILE A 14 7.78 -4.17 -4.37
C ILE A 14 9.03 -4.25 -3.48
N VAL A 15 9.58 -5.43 -3.23
CA VAL A 15 10.77 -5.59 -2.38
C VAL A 15 11.96 -4.76 -2.88
N LEU A 16 12.19 -4.66 -4.18
CA LEU A 16 13.22 -3.83 -4.79
C LEU A 16 13.01 -2.34 -4.51
N LEU A 17 11.80 -1.83 -4.73
CA LEU A 17 11.44 -0.45 -4.39
C LEU A 17 11.60 -0.20 -2.89
N GLY A 18 11.17 -1.14 -2.05
CA GLY A 18 11.32 -1.07 -0.59
C GLY A 18 12.79 -1.03 -0.17
N TYR A 19 13.65 -1.80 -0.85
CA TYR A 19 15.10 -1.80 -0.63
C TYR A 19 15.72 -0.46 -1.03
N VAL A 20 15.36 0.10 -2.19
CA VAL A 20 15.83 1.42 -2.64
C VAL A 20 15.42 2.51 -1.65
N VAL A 21 14.18 2.49 -1.17
CA VAL A 21 13.65 3.42 -0.17
C VAL A 21 14.37 3.25 1.18
N SER A 22 14.61 2.01 1.61
CA SER A 22 15.37 1.73 2.84
C SER A 22 16.81 2.22 2.76
N ARG A 23 17.44 2.17 1.58
CA ARG A 23 18.75 2.78 1.32
C ARG A 23 18.72 4.30 1.16
N ALA A 24 17.55 4.89 0.92
CA ALA A 24 17.44 6.32 0.74
C ALA A 24 17.73 7.05 2.06
N ARG A 25 18.36 8.21 1.95
CA ARG A 25 18.82 9.03 3.10
C ARG A 25 17.69 9.37 4.09
N PHE A 26 16.45 9.34 3.65
CA PHE A 26 15.25 9.55 4.46
C PHE A 26 15.07 8.50 5.58
N PHE A 27 15.45 7.25 5.33
CA PHE A 27 15.31 6.18 6.32
C PHE A 27 16.36 6.30 7.42
N ARG A 28 17.59 6.66 7.06
CA ARG A 28 18.67 6.91 8.03
C ARG A 28 18.41 8.17 8.86
N ALA A 29 17.95 9.25 8.23
CA ALA A 29 17.60 10.48 8.94
C ALA A 29 16.47 10.27 9.96
N TYR A 30 15.51 9.37 9.69
CA TYR A 30 14.44 9.02 10.64
C TYR A 30 14.94 8.15 11.80
N LEU A 31 15.94 7.30 11.56
CA LEU A 31 16.53 6.41 12.57
C LEU A 31 17.56 7.11 13.47
N ASP A 32 18.28 8.10 12.93
CA ASP A 32 19.28 8.87 13.67
C ASP A 32 18.64 9.98 14.53
N ASP A 33 17.40 10.39 14.24
CA ASP A 33 16.67 11.39 15.02
C ASP A 33 15.94 10.72 16.19
N GLU A 34 16.59 10.62 17.34
CA GLU A 34 16.00 10.13 18.61
C GLU A 34 14.94 11.10 19.18
N ARG A 35 14.70 12.23 18.49
CA ARG A 35 13.63 13.19 18.75
C ARG A 35 12.32 12.70 18.16
N ARG A 36 11.19 13.18 18.71
CA ARG A 36 9.86 12.86 18.17
C ARG A 36 9.83 13.23 16.69
N PRO A 37 9.52 12.29 15.79
CA PRO A 37 9.56 12.53 14.35
C PRO A 37 8.60 13.68 14.03
N GLY A 38 9.13 14.72 13.39
CA GLY A 38 8.34 15.86 13.00
C GLY A 38 7.42 15.51 11.84
N TRP A 39 6.44 16.38 11.58
CA TRP A 39 5.60 16.26 10.38
C TRP A 39 6.41 16.21 9.08
N ARG A 40 7.64 16.77 9.08
CA ARG A 40 8.54 16.78 7.93
C ARG A 40 9.15 15.41 7.62
N ASP A 41 9.19 14.51 8.59
CA ASP A 41 9.77 13.16 8.45
C ASP A 41 8.67 12.10 8.31
N VAL A 42 7.53 12.31 8.98
CA VAL A 42 6.34 11.47 8.89
C VAL A 42 5.68 11.54 7.51
N VAL A 43 5.53 12.74 6.94
CA VAL A 43 4.87 12.94 5.64
C VAL A 43 5.56 12.20 4.48
N PRO A 44 6.88 12.35 4.24
CA PRO A 44 7.53 11.65 3.14
C PRO A 44 7.50 10.14 3.34
N MET A 45 7.64 9.63 4.56
CA MET A 45 7.53 8.19 4.82
C MET A 45 6.14 7.66 4.56
N ALA A 46 5.10 8.31 5.09
CA ALA A 46 3.72 7.90 4.87
C ALA A 46 3.34 7.97 3.39
N LEU A 47 3.86 8.96 2.65
CA LEU A 47 3.60 9.12 1.22
C LEU A 47 4.28 8.04 0.38
N VAL A 48 5.55 7.72 0.67
CA VAL A 48 6.28 6.67 -0.05
C VAL A 48 5.66 5.30 0.18
N PHE A 49 5.37 4.94 1.43
CA PHE A 49 4.72 3.68 1.75
C PHE A 49 3.25 3.63 1.28
N GLY A 50 2.55 4.76 1.28
CA GLY A 50 1.20 4.89 0.70
C GLY A 50 1.21 4.68 -0.82
N LEU A 51 2.15 5.29 -1.54
CA LEU A 51 2.34 5.09 -2.98
C LEU A 51 2.62 3.61 -3.31
N PHE A 52 3.39 2.96 -2.45
CA PHE A 52 3.71 1.55 -2.57
C PHE A 52 2.48 0.66 -2.33
N SER A 53 1.61 1.03 -1.38
CA SER A 53 0.31 0.38 -1.16
C SER A 53 -0.61 0.52 -2.37
N ILE A 54 -0.61 1.69 -3.03
CA ILE A 54 -1.34 1.92 -4.28
C ILE A 54 -0.79 1.04 -5.40
N TYR A 55 0.53 0.99 -5.56
CA TYR A 55 1.17 0.11 -6.54
C TYR A 55 0.83 -1.37 -6.33
N GLY A 56 0.85 -1.84 -5.07
CA GLY A 56 0.42 -3.19 -4.70
C GLY A 56 -1.07 -3.46 -4.90
N THR A 57 -1.90 -2.41 -5.00
CA THR A 57 -3.33 -2.52 -5.33
C THR A 57 -3.53 -2.66 -6.84
N LEU A 58 -2.79 -1.88 -7.64
CA LEU A 58 -2.85 -1.92 -9.10
C LEU A 58 -2.23 -3.21 -9.68
N GLY A 59 -1.24 -3.77 -8.99
CA GLY A 59 -0.62 -5.06 -9.34
C GLY A 59 -1.44 -6.30 -8.94
N GLY A 60 -2.68 -6.13 -8.49
CA GLY A 60 -3.55 -7.21 -8.05
C GLY A 60 -3.90 -8.19 -9.16
N THR A 61 -3.46 -9.44 -9.03
CA THR A 61 -3.80 -10.53 -9.95
C THR A 61 -5.06 -11.24 -9.47
N GLN A 62 -6.05 -11.35 -10.36
CA GLN A 62 -7.27 -12.12 -10.10
C GLN A 62 -7.00 -13.61 -10.30
N ILE A 63 -7.38 -14.43 -9.32
CA ILE A 63 -7.18 -15.88 -9.30
C ILE A 63 -8.55 -16.52 -9.11
N GLY A 64 -9.18 -16.94 -10.20
CA GLY A 64 -10.58 -17.40 -10.15
C GLY A 64 -11.49 -16.29 -9.61
N ASP A 65 -12.32 -16.59 -8.62
CA ASP A 65 -13.18 -15.62 -7.91
C ASP A 65 -12.47 -14.81 -6.81
N ALA A 66 -11.18 -15.05 -6.55
CA ALA A 66 -10.45 -14.39 -5.47
C ALA A 66 -9.43 -13.38 -5.99
N VAL A 67 -9.53 -12.14 -5.51
CA VAL A 67 -8.57 -11.07 -5.78
C VAL A 67 -7.48 -11.09 -4.70
N ILE A 68 -6.28 -11.55 -5.04
CA ILE A 68 -5.12 -11.56 -4.12
C ILE A 68 -4.23 -10.35 -4.41
N ASN A 69 -4.20 -9.41 -3.46
CA ASN A 69 -3.38 -8.20 -3.53
C ASN A 69 -2.38 -8.14 -2.37
N VAL A 70 -1.21 -7.57 -2.64
CA VAL A 70 -0.16 -7.32 -1.63
C VAL A 70 -0.23 -5.89 -1.07
N ARG A 71 -1.42 -5.27 -1.13
CA ARG A 71 -1.67 -3.89 -0.70
C ARG A 71 -1.34 -3.64 0.78
N ASP A 72 -1.61 -4.63 1.63
CA ASP A 72 -1.50 -4.48 3.08
C ASP A 72 -0.03 -4.50 3.54
N ALA A 73 0.89 -4.97 2.69
CA ALA A 73 2.32 -4.94 2.96
C ALA A 73 2.86 -3.51 3.12
N GLY A 74 2.35 -2.54 2.34
CA GLY A 74 2.80 -1.14 2.41
C GLY A 74 2.57 -0.51 3.79
N PRO A 75 1.31 -0.42 4.28
CA PRO A 75 1.01 0.14 5.60
C PRO A 75 1.60 -0.66 6.75
N MET A 76 1.69 -2.00 6.64
CA MET A 76 2.33 -2.83 7.66
C MET A 76 3.82 -2.50 7.82
N ILE A 77 4.57 -2.43 6.72
CA ILE A 77 5.99 -2.10 6.75
C ILE A 77 6.19 -0.65 7.22
N ALA A 78 5.32 0.27 6.81
CA ALA A 78 5.36 1.67 7.24
C ALA A 78 5.17 1.83 8.76
N GLY A 79 4.25 1.06 9.34
CA GLY A 79 4.02 1.04 10.78
C GLY A 79 5.18 0.43 11.57
N LEU A 80 5.79 -0.63 11.03
CA LEU A 80 6.94 -1.29 11.63
C LEU A 80 8.19 -0.41 11.62
N VAL A 81 8.42 0.30 10.52
CA VAL A 81 9.59 1.15 10.30
C VAL A 81 9.43 2.54 10.93
N GLY A 82 8.33 3.21 10.60
CA GLY A 82 8.09 4.62 10.93
C GLY A 82 7.27 4.81 12.20
N GLY A 83 6.82 3.72 12.83
CA GLY A 83 5.93 3.77 13.98
C GLY A 83 4.44 3.85 13.61
N PRO A 84 3.56 3.71 14.62
CA PRO A 84 2.13 3.51 14.40
C PRO A 84 1.45 4.68 13.66
N LEU A 85 1.90 5.91 13.88
CA LEU A 85 1.32 7.09 13.24
C LEU A 85 1.56 7.08 11.71
N VAL A 86 2.77 6.71 11.28
CA VAL A 86 3.14 6.62 9.86
C VAL A 86 2.33 5.50 9.18
N GLY A 87 2.18 4.36 9.85
CA GLY A 87 1.37 3.24 9.37
C GLY A 87 -0.10 3.60 9.18
N VAL A 88 -0.71 4.31 10.14
CA VAL A 88 -2.10 4.76 10.05
C VAL A 88 -2.28 5.73 8.89
N ILE A 89 -1.39 6.71 8.71
CA ILE A 89 -1.48 7.69 7.62
C ILE A 89 -1.28 7.00 6.26
N ALA A 90 -0.29 6.12 6.13
CA ALA A 90 -0.05 5.36 4.90
C ALA A 90 -1.25 4.45 4.55
N GLY A 91 -1.83 3.79 5.55
CA GLY A 91 -3.03 2.97 5.41
C GLY A 91 -4.25 3.80 5.01
N LEU A 92 -4.43 4.99 5.58
CA LEU A 92 -5.48 5.94 5.20
C LEU A 92 -5.32 6.36 3.74
N ILE A 93 -4.11 6.69 3.29
CA ILE A 93 -3.84 7.07 1.89
C ILE A 93 -4.20 5.93 0.93
N GLY A 94 -3.73 4.71 1.20
CA GLY A 94 -4.03 3.55 0.37
C GLY A 94 -5.52 3.15 0.39
N GLY A 95 -6.18 3.31 1.55
CA GLY A 95 -7.61 3.06 1.72
C GLY A 95 -8.47 4.09 0.99
N LEU A 96 -8.16 5.38 1.16
CA LEU A 96 -8.88 6.47 0.49
C LEU A 96 -8.74 6.37 -1.03
N HIS A 97 -7.56 6.01 -1.53
CA HIS A 97 -7.33 5.82 -2.96
C HIS A 97 -8.26 4.75 -3.54
N ARG A 98 -8.51 3.65 -2.83
CA ARG A 98 -9.49 2.64 -3.27
C ARG A 98 -10.91 3.14 -3.16
N LEU A 99 -11.26 3.90 -2.13
CA LEU A 99 -12.57 4.50 -2.04
C LEU A 99 -12.79 5.46 -3.20
N ALA A 100 -11.79 6.24 -3.60
CA ALA A 100 -11.84 7.13 -4.76
C ALA A 100 -12.02 6.35 -6.07
N ILE A 101 -11.27 5.25 -6.27
CA ILE A 101 -11.46 4.37 -7.43
C ILE A 101 -12.83 3.66 -7.42
N GLY A 102 -13.34 3.34 -6.22
CA GLY A 102 -14.71 2.85 -6.08
C GLY A 102 -15.74 3.92 -6.43
N LEU A 103 -15.52 5.16 -5.98
CA LEU A 103 -16.40 6.32 -6.13
C LEU A 103 -16.47 6.86 -7.56
N GLU A 104 -15.41 6.79 -8.37
CA GLU A 104 -15.51 7.12 -9.80
C GLU A 104 -16.40 6.14 -10.57
N ASN A 105 -16.59 4.92 -10.05
CA ASN A 105 -17.54 3.93 -10.56
C ASN A 105 -18.95 4.03 -9.92
N VAL A 106 -19.19 5.01 -9.03
CA VAL A 106 -20.49 5.30 -8.36
C VAL A 106 -21.47 6.03 -9.30
N GLY A 107 -21.22 6.07 -10.60
CA GLY A 107 -22.22 6.42 -11.63
C GLY A 107 -23.23 5.30 -11.90
N THR A 108 -22.94 4.06 -11.50
CA THR A 108 -23.85 2.90 -11.66
C THR A 108 -24.36 2.43 -10.30
N TRP A 109 -25.31 3.20 -9.76
CA TRP A 109 -26.10 2.85 -8.58
C TRP A 109 -27.07 1.70 -8.89
N THR A 110 -26.58 0.47 -8.81
CA THR A 110 -27.44 -0.70 -8.54
C THR A 110 -26.70 -1.71 -7.66
N GLY A 111 -26.67 -1.44 -6.35
CA GLY A 111 -27.21 -2.42 -5.41
C GLY A 111 -26.35 -3.54 -4.82
N LEU A 112 -25.05 -3.39 -4.51
CA LEU A 112 -24.39 -4.29 -3.54
C LEU A 112 -23.02 -3.76 -3.03
N GLY A 113 -22.94 -3.59 -1.71
CA GLY A 113 -21.77 -3.96 -0.90
C GLY A 113 -20.48 -3.16 -1.04
N TYR A 114 -20.12 -2.47 0.04
CA TYR A 114 -18.73 -2.45 0.50
C TYR A 114 -18.11 -3.84 0.29
N THR A 115 -17.16 -3.98 -0.63
CA THR A 115 -16.32 -5.20 -0.76
C THR A 115 -17.09 -6.52 -0.57
N CYS A 116 -18.08 -6.80 -1.41
CA CYS A 116 -18.48 -8.17 -1.64
C CYS A 116 -18.17 -8.46 -3.10
N ILE A 117 -17.12 -9.25 -3.32
CA ILE A 117 -17.13 -10.17 -4.45
C ILE A 117 -18.47 -10.91 -4.32
N PRO A 118 -19.41 -10.80 -5.27
CA PRO A 118 -20.47 -11.79 -5.34
C PRO A 118 -19.76 -13.11 -5.65
N CYS A 119 -19.62 -13.97 -4.64
CA CYS A 119 -19.41 -15.39 -4.90
C CYS A 119 -20.70 -15.86 -5.59
N SER A 120 -20.65 -16.05 -6.91
CA SER A 120 -21.67 -16.75 -7.68
C SER A 120 -21.01 -17.70 -8.65
#